data_AF-A0A1Y3UKE5-F1
#
_entry.id   AF-A0A1Y3UKE5-F1
#
_cell.length_a   1.000
_cell.length_b   1.000
_cell.length_c   1.000
_cell.angle_alpha   90.00
_cell.angle_beta   90.00
_cell.angle_gamma   90.00
#
_symmetry.space_group_name_H-M   'P 1'
#
loop_
_entity.id
_entity.type
_entity.pdbx_description
1 polymer ?
#
loop_
_entity_poly.entity_id
_entity_poly.type
_entity_poly.pdbx_seq_one_letter_code
_entity_poly.pdbx_strand_id
1 'polypeptide(L)'
;MPTVSRRPLPMASQRARKDYEAALAERDARIAELEGQIAETAKTAESAEKLRAEMDELRSRGEEQRVSFELTMAGARNVKAAMALLPDYGNDIDKLKEAEPWLFSASAPTPTGATGRPNAGAATDAGATLKRWRKIAGLDDGDKEE
;
A
#
# COMPACT_ATOMS: atom_id res chain seq x y z
N MET A 1 69.83 4.95 44.01
CA MET A 1 68.52 5.24 43.39
C MET A 1 67.44 4.64 44.29
N PRO A 2 66.56 5.43 44.91
CA PRO A 2 65.53 4.88 45.80
C PRO A 2 64.39 4.29 44.95
N THR A 3 64.18 2.99 45.09
CA THR A 3 63.05 2.27 44.52
C THR A 3 61.78 2.69 45.28
N VAL A 4 60.87 3.38 44.60
CA VAL A 4 59.56 3.72 45.16
C VAL A 4 58.76 2.42 45.25
N SER A 5 58.75 1.82 46.44
CA SER A 5 57.89 0.68 46.76
C SER A 5 56.44 1.11 46.64
N ARG A 6 55.77 0.60 45.61
CA ARG A 6 54.36 0.83 45.32
C ARG A 6 53.54 0.12 46.40
N ARG A 7 53.29 0.81 47.52
CA ARG A 7 52.52 0.27 48.64
C ARG A 7 51.11 -0.10 48.13
N PRO A 8 50.66 -1.35 48.30
CA PRO A 8 49.36 -1.78 47.79
C PRO A 8 48.24 -0.99 48.46
N LEU A 9 47.26 -0.56 47.67
CA LEU A 9 46.12 0.21 48.14
C LEU A 9 45.29 -0.61 49.14
N PRO A 10 44.77 0.01 50.22
CA PRO A 10 44.00 -0.70 51.24
C PRO A 10 42.77 -1.38 50.62
N MET A 11 42.47 -2.61 51.05
CA MET A 11 41.43 -3.48 50.47
C MET A 11 40.05 -2.81 50.34
N ALA A 12 39.71 -1.90 51.25
CA ALA A 12 38.46 -1.11 51.20
C ALA A 12 38.38 -0.19 49.96
N SER A 13 39.50 0.42 49.57
CA SER A 13 39.57 1.30 48.38
C SER A 13 39.50 0.53 47.06
N GLN A 14 39.94 -0.73 47.04
CA GLN A 14 39.83 -1.60 45.86
C GLN A 14 38.42 -2.13 45.67
N ARG A 15 37.70 -2.45 46.76
CA ARG A 15 36.28 -2.81 46.70
C ARG A 15 35.44 -1.63 46.21
N ALA A 16 35.65 -0.44 46.79
CA ALA A 16 34.96 0.77 46.36
C ALA A 16 35.16 1.07 44.86
N ARG A 17 36.36 0.84 44.31
CA ARG A 17 36.60 0.97 42.86
C ARG A 17 35.85 -0.06 42.03
N LYS A 18 35.86 -1.33 42.45
CA LYS A 18 35.13 -2.40 41.75
C LYS A 18 33.61 -2.18 41.78
N ASP A 19 33.09 -1.71 42.91
CA ASP A 19 31.67 -1.40 43.06
C ASP A 19 31.29 -0.20 42.17
N TYR A 20 32.18 0.80 42.06
CA TYR A 20 32.01 1.93 41.14
C TYR A 20 32.08 1.51 39.67
N GLU A 21 33.03 0.67 39.30
CA GLU A 21 33.17 0.13 37.95
C GLU A 21 31.95 -0.72 37.55
N ALA A 22 31.43 -1.53 38.50
CA ALA A 22 30.21 -2.30 38.30
C ALA A 22 28.99 -1.39 38.10
N ALA A 23 28.86 -0.33 38.90
CA ALA A 23 27.78 0.64 38.78
C ALA A 23 27.87 1.43 37.45
N LEU A 24 29.07 1.74 36.97
CA LEU A 24 29.26 2.35 35.65
C LEU A 24 28.88 1.38 34.52
N ALA A 25 29.30 0.11 34.59
CA ALA A 25 28.93 -0.89 33.60
C ALA A 25 27.42 -1.14 33.54
N GLU A 26 26.74 -1.14 34.68
CA GLU A 26 25.27 -1.23 34.75
C GLU A 26 24.59 -0.02 34.11
N ARG A 27 25.10 1.19 34.36
CA ARG A 27 24.58 2.41 33.73
C ARG A 27 24.84 2.43 32.22
N ASP A 28 26.02 2.03 31.78
CA ASP A 28 26.37 1.95 30.36
C ASP A 28 25.48 0.92 29.63
N ALA A 29 25.19 -0.21 30.25
CA ALA A 29 24.24 -1.18 29.73
C ALA A 29 22.82 -0.58 29.60
N ARG A 30 22.39 0.19 30.60
CA ARG A 30 21.08 0.87 30.57
C ARG A 30 21.02 1.97 29.50
N ILE A 31 22.11 2.69 29.26
CA ILE A 31 22.22 3.68 28.19
C ILE A 31 22.07 2.99 26.83
N ALA A 32 22.80 1.91 26.59
CA ALA A 32 22.72 1.16 25.34
C ALA A 32 21.31 0.63 25.05
N GLU A 33 20.60 0.14 26.07
CA GLU A 33 19.21 -0.30 25.94
C GLU A 33 18.27 0.85 25.56
N LEU A 34 18.38 1.99 26.23
CA LEU A 34 17.56 3.17 25.94
C LEU A 34 17.84 3.76 24.57
N GLU A 35 19.10 3.82 24.15
CA GLU A 35 19.49 4.25 22.80
C GLU A 35 18.89 3.31 21.72
N GLY A 36 18.88 2.00 21.99
CA GLY A 36 18.20 1.03 21.12
C GLY A 36 16.70 1.28 20.98
N GLN A 37 16.01 1.56 22.10
CA GLN A 37 14.58 1.90 22.09
C GLN A 37 14.31 3.22 21.35
N ILE A 38 15.18 4.23 21.52
CA ILE A 38 15.07 5.50 20.79
C ILE A 38 15.25 5.28 19.28
N ALA A 39 16.20 4.45 18.86
CA ALA A 39 16.42 4.15 17.45
C ALA A 39 15.22 3.42 16.80
N GLU A 40 14.64 2.44 17.48
CA GLU A 40 13.48 1.69 16.96
C GLU A 40 12.21 2.55 16.93
N THR A 41 11.99 3.38 17.93
CA THR A 41 10.87 4.35 17.93
C THR A 41 11.04 5.40 16.83
N ALA A 42 12.27 5.88 16.58
CA ALA A 42 12.57 6.80 15.49
C ALA A 42 12.28 6.17 14.10
N LYS A 43 12.73 4.93 13.85
CA LYS A 43 12.42 4.21 12.61
C LYS A 43 10.92 4.01 12.42
N THR A 44 10.19 3.74 13.49
CA THR A 44 8.74 3.55 13.45
C THR A 44 8.02 4.87 13.16
N ALA A 45 8.48 5.99 13.74
CA ALA A 45 7.95 7.31 13.45
C ALA A 45 8.17 7.71 11.99
N GLU A 46 9.39 7.54 11.47
CA GLU A 46 9.72 7.83 10.07
C GLU A 46 8.89 6.96 9.10
N SER A 47 8.74 5.67 9.42
CA SER A 47 7.90 4.75 8.64
C SER A 47 6.42 5.16 8.65
N ALA A 48 5.93 5.66 9.79
CA ALA A 48 4.56 6.14 9.92
C ALA A 48 4.33 7.46 9.14
N GLU A 49 5.30 8.37 9.12
CA GLU A 49 5.23 9.58 8.31
C GLU A 49 5.23 9.26 6.81
N LYS A 50 6.09 8.33 6.37
CA LYS A 50 6.11 7.87 4.99
C LYS A 50 4.78 7.24 4.56
N LEU A 51 4.21 6.37 5.39
CA LEU A 51 2.90 5.77 5.13
C LEU A 51 1.78 6.80 5.04
N ARG A 52 1.81 7.85 5.87
CA ARG A 52 0.84 8.96 5.78
C ARG A 52 0.98 9.72 4.47
N ALA A 53 2.20 10.05 4.06
CA ALA A 53 2.47 10.71 2.79
C ALA A 53 1.98 9.87 1.60
N GLU A 54 2.27 8.57 1.58
CA GLU A 54 1.78 7.64 0.54
C GLU A 54 0.23 7.56 0.52
N MET A 55 -0.43 7.57 1.68
CA MET A 55 -1.89 7.58 1.77
C MET A 55 -2.51 8.87 1.24
N ASP A 56 -1.91 10.03 1.53
CA ASP A 56 -2.38 11.32 1.04
C ASP A 56 -2.16 11.45 -0.48
N GLU A 57 -1.03 10.98 -0.99
CA GLU A 57 -0.78 10.88 -2.43
C GLU A 57 -1.79 9.97 -3.14
N LEU A 58 -2.09 8.80 -2.56
CA LEU A 58 -3.10 7.88 -3.09
C LEU A 58 -4.50 8.49 -3.10
N ARG A 59 -4.89 9.26 -2.07
CA ARG A 59 -6.17 10.00 -2.08
C ARG A 59 -6.19 11.04 -3.20
N SER A 60 -5.15 11.86 -3.31
CA SER A 60 -5.04 12.89 -4.34
C SER A 60 -5.14 12.28 -5.74
N ARG A 61 -4.36 11.23 -6.01
CA ARG A 61 -4.39 10.52 -7.29
C ARG A 61 -5.74 9.84 -7.56
N GLY A 62 -6.44 9.41 -6.51
CA GLY A 62 -7.78 8.84 -6.60
C GLY A 62 -8.83 9.88 -6.99
N GLU A 63 -8.75 11.09 -6.43
CA GLU A 63 -9.62 12.21 -6.78
C GLU A 63 -9.41 12.66 -8.23
N GLU A 64 -8.16 12.84 -8.66
CA GLU A 64 -7.83 13.14 -10.06
C GLU A 64 -8.38 12.07 -11.03
N GLN A 65 -8.23 10.79 -10.67
CA GLN A 65 -8.75 9.68 -11.48
C GLN A 65 -10.28 9.70 -11.54
N ARG A 66 -10.97 9.92 -10.42
CA ARG A 66 -12.44 10.03 -10.39
C ARG A 66 -12.93 11.14 -11.30
N VAL A 67 -12.36 12.34 -11.17
CA VAL A 67 -12.70 13.48 -12.03
C VAL A 67 -12.42 13.17 -13.50
N SER A 68 -11.28 12.54 -13.81
CA SER A 68 -10.95 12.14 -15.19
C SER A 68 -11.94 11.14 -15.78
N PHE A 69 -12.43 10.21 -14.95
CA PHE A 69 -13.42 9.21 -15.34
C PHE A 69 -14.79 9.84 -15.57
N GLU A 70 -15.23 10.72 -14.68
CA GLU A 70 -16.49 11.47 -14.83
C GLU A 70 -16.47 12.34 -16.09
N LEU A 71 -15.36 13.03 -16.37
CA LEU A 71 -15.17 13.79 -17.61
C LEU A 71 -15.22 12.89 -18.85
N THR A 72 -14.61 11.70 -18.79
CA THR A 72 -14.67 10.71 -19.87
C THR A 72 -16.12 10.24 -20.10
N MET A 73 -16.86 9.95 -19.05
CA MET A 73 -18.27 9.56 -19.11
C MET A 73 -19.18 10.69 -19.62
N ALA A 74 -18.86 11.94 -19.29
CA ALA A 74 -19.54 13.13 -19.81
C ALA A 74 -19.26 13.39 -21.30
N GLY A 75 -18.31 12.65 -21.90
CA GLY A 75 -17.93 12.74 -23.30
C GLY A 75 -16.82 13.74 -23.58
N ALA A 76 -15.97 14.07 -22.61
CA ALA A 76 -14.87 15.01 -22.81
C ALA A 76 -13.94 14.51 -23.93
N ARG A 77 -13.78 15.32 -24.98
CA ARG A 77 -12.89 15.04 -26.12
C ARG A 77 -11.42 15.11 -25.71
N ASN A 78 -11.11 15.97 -24.73
CA ASN A 78 -9.77 16.09 -24.14
C ASN A 78 -9.89 16.28 -22.62
N VAL A 79 -9.70 15.19 -21.89
CA VAL A 79 -9.79 15.15 -20.42
C VAL A 79 -8.78 16.07 -19.75
N LYS A 80 -7.57 16.19 -20.31
CA LYS A 80 -6.52 17.06 -19.74
C LYS A 80 -6.92 18.53 -19.81
N ALA A 81 -7.49 18.96 -20.94
CA ALA A 81 -7.98 20.33 -21.09
C ALA A 81 -9.20 20.60 -20.19
N ALA A 82 -10.12 19.63 -20.09
CA ALA A 82 -11.27 19.73 -19.20
C ALA A 82 -10.89 19.80 -17.72
N MET A 83 -9.93 18.98 -17.27
CA MET A 83 -9.40 19.06 -15.91
C MET A 83 -8.74 20.41 -15.60
N ALA A 84 -8.05 21.02 -16.57
CA ALA A 84 -7.40 22.31 -16.37
C ALA A 84 -8.40 23.46 -16.22
N LEU A 85 -9.55 23.38 -16.90
CA LEU A 85 -10.61 24.40 -16.86
C LEU A 85 -11.61 24.18 -15.72
N LEU A 86 -11.74 22.96 -15.21
CA LEU A 86 -12.73 22.61 -14.17
C LEU A 86 -12.71 23.53 -12.92
N PRO A 87 -11.54 23.96 -12.40
CA PRO A 87 -11.49 24.86 -11.25
C PRO A 87 -12.17 26.21 -11.50
N ASP A 88 -12.11 26.74 -12.72
CA ASP A 88 -12.74 28.01 -13.11
C ASP A 88 -14.28 27.92 -13.07
N TYR A 89 -14.82 26.71 -13.17
CA TYR A 89 -16.25 26.40 -13.11
C TYR A 89 -16.68 25.80 -11.76
N GLY A 90 -15.84 25.91 -10.72
CA GLY A 90 -16.15 25.43 -9.38
C GLY A 90 -16.14 23.91 -9.26
N ASN A 91 -15.31 23.24 -10.06
CA ASN A 91 -15.23 21.78 -10.17
C ASN A 91 -16.54 21.10 -10.63
N ASP A 92 -17.40 21.83 -11.35
CA ASP A 92 -18.70 21.37 -11.82
C ASP A 92 -18.65 21.03 -13.32
N ILE A 93 -18.80 19.74 -13.63
CA ILE A 93 -18.74 19.23 -15.01
C ILE A 93 -19.92 19.72 -15.84
N ASP A 94 -21.10 19.91 -15.25
CA ASP A 94 -22.28 20.37 -15.98
C ASP A 94 -22.11 21.84 -16.38
N LYS A 95 -21.61 22.69 -15.46
CA LYS A 95 -21.27 24.09 -15.77
C LYS A 95 -20.19 24.20 -16.84
N LEU A 96 -19.13 23.37 -16.75
CA LEU A 96 -18.09 23.34 -17.78
C LEU A 96 -18.66 22.91 -19.14
N LYS A 97 -19.62 21.98 -19.16
CA LYS A 97 -20.26 21.51 -20.39
C LYS A 97 -21.21 22.54 -21.01
N GLU A 98 -21.91 23.32 -20.17
CA GLU A 98 -22.74 24.45 -20.61
C GLU A 98 -21.90 25.60 -21.17
N ALA A 99 -20.80 25.94 -20.49
CA ALA A 99 -19.93 27.04 -20.88
C ALA A 99 -19.03 26.71 -22.08
N GLU A 100 -18.50 25.48 -22.15
CA GLU A 100 -17.57 25.03 -23.19
C GLU A 100 -18.09 23.76 -23.92
N PRO A 101 -19.21 23.84 -24.68
CA PRO A 101 -19.80 22.67 -25.34
C PRO A 101 -18.88 21.98 -26.35
N TRP A 102 -17.92 22.71 -26.92
CA TRP A 102 -16.95 22.17 -27.89
C TRP A 102 -15.98 21.16 -27.27
N LEU A 103 -15.82 21.17 -25.94
CA LEU A 103 -14.93 20.28 -25.21
C LEU A 103 -15.53 18.88 -25.04
N PHE A 104 -16.85 18.74 -25.23
CA PHE A 104 -17.60 17.49 -25.05
C PHE A 104 -18.18 16.99 -26.37
N SER A 105 -18.30 15.67 -26.52
CA SER A 105 -19.07 15.08 -27.61
C SER A 105 -20.57 15.13 -27.30
N ALA A 106 -21.40 15.27 -28.33
CA ALA A 106 -22.86 15.31 -28.21
C ALA A 106 -23.48 13.99 -27.71
N SER A 107 -22.69 12.92 -27.63
CA SER A 107 -23.02 11.65 -26.97
C SER A 107 -21.69 10.92 -26.71
N ALA A 108 -21.55 10.24 -25.58
CA ALA A 108 -20.53 9.20 -25.47
C ALA A 108 -20.79 8.17 -26.60
N PRO A 109 -19.77 7.63 -27.28
CA PRO A 109 -19.98 6.45 -28.10
C PRO A 109 -20.47 5.36 -27.16
N THR A 110 -21.76 5.01 -27.23
CA THR A 110 -22.24 3.75 -26.66
C THR A 110 -21.30 2.67 -27.17
N PRO A 111 -20.71 1.83 -26.30
CA PRO A 111 -19.97 0.68 -26.79
C PRO A 111 -20.97 -0.16 -27.58
N THR A 112 -20.93 -0.03 -28.90
CA THR A 112 -21.60 -0.92 -29.84
C THR A 112 -20.84 -2.24 -29.77
N GLY A 113 -20.99 -2.92 -28.64
CA GLY A 113 -20.45 -4.24 -28.35
C GLY A 113 -21.28 -5.29 -29.07
N ALA A 114 -21.35 -5.20 -30.39
CA ALA A 114 -21.63 -6.37 -31.22
C ALA A 114 -20.28 -6.98 -31.59
N THR A 115 -19.53 -7.47 -30.60
CA THR A 115 -18.54 -8.50 -30.90
C THR A 115 -19.34 -9.74 -31.27
N GLY A 116 -19.67 -9.89 -32.56
CA GLY A 116 -20.40 -11.02 -33.14
C GLY A 116 -19.64 -12.36 -33.05
N ARG A 117 -18.82 -12.53 -32.01
CA ARG A 117 -18.11 -13.74 -31.64
C ARG A 117 -18.45 -14.03 -30.18
N PRO A 118 -18.83 -15.28 -29.84
CA PRO A 118 -19.07 -15.65 -28.46
C PRO A 118 -17.84 -15.31 -27.62
N ASN A 119 -18.06 -14.85 -26.38
CA ASN A 119 -16.98 -14.59 -25.44
C ASN A 119 -16.12 -15.86 -25.32
N ALA A 120 -14.79 -15.69 -25.28
CA ALA A 120 -13.84 -16.82 -25.25
C ALA A 120 -13.96 -17.74 -24.00
N GLY A 121 -14.94 -17.48 -23.14
CA GLY A 121 -15.28 -18.28 -21.96
C GLY A 121 -16.74 -18.74 -21.89
N ALA A 122 -17.58 -18.57 -22.94
CA ALA A 122 -18.84 -19.31 -23.00
C ALA A 122 -18.51 -20.79 -23.15
N ALA A 123 -18.57 -21.51 -22.02
CA ALA A 123 -18.29 -22.93 -21.94
C ALA A 123 -19.37 -23.71 -22.70
N THR A 124 -19.19 -23.87 -24.02
CA THR A 124 -19.94 -24.83 -24.84
C THR A 124 -19.69 -26.27 -24.38
N ASP A 125 -18.64 -26.49 -23.58
CA ASP A 125 -18.19 -27.81 -23.10
C ASP A 125 -18.36 -28.04 -21.59
N ALA A 126 -19.04 -27.14 -20.85
CA ALA A 126 -19.20 -27.29 -19.39
C ALA A 126 -19.73 -28.68 -19.01
N GLY A 127 -20.66 -29.22 -19.81
CA GLY A 127 -21.22 -30.56 -19.63
C GLY A 127 -20.20 -31.69 -19.84
N ALA A 128 -19.34 -31.62 -20.85
CA ALA A 128 -18.39 -32.71 -21.14
C ALA A 128 -17.19 -32.67 -20.18
N THR A 129 -16.77 -31.48 -19.76
CA THR A 129 -15.78 -31.30 -18.70
C THR A 129 -16.27 -31.92 -17.39
N LEU A 130 -17.49 -31.60 -16.93
CA LEU A 130 -18.08 -32.23 -15.73
C LEU A 130 -18.24 -33.76 -15.85
N LYS A 131 -18.54 -34.29 -17.04
CA LYS A 131 -18.65 -35.73 -17.30
C LYS A 131 -17.29 -36.43 -17.18
N ARG A 132 -16.22 -35.79 -17.66
CA ARG A 132 -14.84 -36.28 -17.50
C ARG A 132 -14.42 -36.30 -16.03
N TRP A 133 -14.71 -35.25 -15.28
CA TRP A 133 -14.40 -35.20 -13.83
C TRP A 133 -15.15 -36.27 -13.04
N ARG A 134 -16.44 -36.52 -13.34
CA ARG A 134 -17.20 -37.62 -12.70
C ARG A 134 -16.60 -39.00 -13.00
N LYS A 135 -16.18 -39.24 -14.24
CA LYS A 135 -15.53 -40.49 -14.63
C LYS A 135 -14.17 -40.70 -13.93
N ILE A 136 -13.37 -39.64 -13.81
CA ILE A 136 -12.08 -39.69 -13.09
C ILE A 136 -12.30 -39.96 -11.59
N ALA A 137 -13.38 -39.41 -11.02
CA ALA A 137 -13.74 -39.58 -9.63
C ALA A 137 -14.52 -40.89 -9.34
N GLY A 138 -14.77 -41.75 -10.34
CA GLY A 138 -15.51 -43.00 -10.17
C GLY A 138 -16.99 -42.83 -9.82
N LEU A 139 -17.56 -41.64 -10.06
CA LEU A 139 -18.95 -41.26 -9.80
C LEU A 139 -19.84 -41.46 -11.04
N ASP A 140 -19.55 -42.48 -11.85
CA ASP A 140 -20.41 -42.84 -12.98
C ASP A 140 -21.62 -43.58 -12.41
N ASP A 141 -22.81 -42.95 -12.43
CA ASP A 141 -24.09 -43.54 -12.00
C ASP A 141 -24.54 -44.64 -12.99
N GLY A 142 -23.70 -45.66 -13.14
CA GLY A 142 -23.88 -46.78 -14.04
C GLY A 142 -24.07 -48.09 -13.30
N ASP A 143 -24.73 -48.09 -12.13
CA ASP A 143 -25.29 -49.30 -11.52
C ASP A 143 -26.46 -48.93 -10.59
N LYS A 144 -27.68 -49.00 -11.12
CA LYS A 144 -28.88 -49.39 -10.38
C LYS A 144 -29.65 -50.42 -11.21
N GLU A 145 -29.45 -51.68 -10.80
CA GLU A 145 -30.42 -52.78 -10.67
C GLU A 145 -31.48 -52.94 -11.77
N GLU A 146 -31.39 -54.02 -12.55
CA GLU A 146 -32.16 -55.27 -12.32
C GLU A 146 -31.52 -56.47 -13.04
#